data_AF-A0A1W4XBQ8-F1
#
_entry.id   AF-A0A1W4XBQ8-F1
#
_cell.length_a   1.000
_cell.length_b   1.000
_cell.length_c   1.000
_cell.angle_alpha   90.00
_cell.angle_beta   90.00
_cell.angle_gamma   90.00
#
_symmetry.space_group_name_H-M   'P 1'
#
loop_
_entity.id
_entity.type
_entity.pdbx_description
1 polymer ?
#
loop_
_entity_poly.entity_id
_entity_poly.type
_entity_poly.pdbx_seq_one_letter_code
_entity_poly.pdbx_strand_id
1 'polypeptide(L)'
;MVTLEKTFSFEGGRMRRLVDSFRYAAFSVSDKSMSVDGKFIPSKEMRQQQMQQVYENFMKRLYCNRSWSMWLTFCEVLNLANIILQIYFTNQFLGGQFLKIGHEIFYKGLEPSVDVLDVVFPKVAKCTFHKYGPSGSIQSHDAMCIMALNIINDKIYTFLWFWFLFLLIASILGTAWRLVTYCLHARSHQFNETVFSMSCPGRLNPWDVVTVTKHCSYTDWLFLYYVSKNMDGIVFRELLIGLAEELDKRNPLTRKYGENETMIKKE
;
A
#
# COMPACT_ATOMS: atom_id res chain seq x y z
N MET A 1 2.04 -10.58 11.52
CA MET A 1 1.66 -12.01 11.43
C MET A 1 0.21 -12.25 11.84
N VAL A 2 -0.31 -11.63 12.91
CA VAL A 2 -1.69 -11.82 13.40
C VAL A 2 -2.78 -11.19 12.51
N THR A 3 -2.44 -10.20 11.70
CA THR A 3 -3.40 -9.52 10.81
C THR A 3 -3.73 -10.27 9.52
N LEU A 4 -2.87 -11.19 9.07
CA LEU A 4 -3.08 -11.99 7.85
C LEU A 4 -4.05 -13.15 8.06
N GLU A 5 -4.12 -13.70 9.27
CA GLU A 5 -4.98 -14.86 9.58
C GLU A 5 -6.47 -14.49 9.59
N LYS A 6 -6.80 -13.27 10.03
CA LYS A 6 -8.19 -12.79 10.11
C LYS A 6 -8.77 -12.42 8.75
N THR A 7 -7.96 -11.90 7.83
CA THR A 7 -8.39 -11.63 6.44
C THR A 7 -8.70 -12.94 5.70
N PHE A 8 -8.01 -14.02 6.06
CA PHE A 8 -8.09 -15.32 5.39
C PHE A 8 -9.37 -16.13 5.70
N SER A 9 -9.98 -15.91 6.88
CA SER A 9 -11.22 -16.59 7.28
C SER A 9 -12.45 -16.08 6.52
N PHE A 10 -12.47 -14.78 6.18
CA PHE A 10 -13.60 -14.15 5.47
C PHE A 10 -13.72 -14.59 3.99
N GLU A 11 -12.63 -15.04 3.37
CA GLU A 11 -12.59 -15.50 1.96
C GLU A 11 -12.92 -16.99 1.76
N GLY A 12 -13.29 -17.73 2.82
CA GLY A 12 -13.62 -19.16 2.73
C GLY A 12 -12.45 -20.04 2.26
N GLY A 13 -11.21 -19.59 2.46
CA GLY A 13 -10.01 -20.32 2.05
C GLY A 13 -9.82 -20.47 0.53
N ARG A 14 -10.53 -19.68 -0.29
CA ARG A 14 -10.40 -19.72 -1.76
C ARG A 14 -8.99 -19.36 -2.22
N MET A 15 -8.40 -18.32 -1.64
CA MET A 15 -7.04 -17.91 -1.95
C MET A 15 -6.02 -18.98 -1.49
N ARG A 16 -6.27 -19.63 -0.35
CA ARG A 16 -5.48 -20.80 0.11
C ARG A 16 -5.52 -21.94 -0.89
N ARG A 17 -6.71 -22.33 -1.35
CA ARG A 17 -6.86 -23.39 -2.36
C ARG A 17 -6.17 -23.02 -3.67
N LEU A 18 -6.26 -21.76 -4.08
CA LEU A 18 -5.57 -21.29 -5.28
C LEU A 18 -4.05 -21.43 -5.14
N VAL A 19 -3.49 -20.95 -4.02
CA VAL A 19 -2.04 -21.02 -3.73
C VAL A 19 -1.58 -22.47 -3.56
N ASP A 20 -2.34 -23.30 -2.84
CA ASP A 20 -2.05 -24.73 -2.65
C ASP A 20 -2.12 -25.47 -3.99
N SER A 21 -3.13 -25.20 -4.83
CA SER A 21 -3.21 -25.74 -6.19
C SER A 21 -1.98 -25.37 -7.03
N PHE A 22 -1.54 -24.11 -6.96
CA PHE A 22 -0.32 -23.68 -7.65
C PHE A 22 0.95 -24.34 -7.10
N ARG A 23 1.05 -24.49 -5.77
CA ARG A 23 2.18 -25.13 -5.11
C ARG A 23 2.27 -26.61 -5.47
N TYR A 24 1.17 -27.35 -5.41
CA TYR A 24 1.13 -28.76 -5.79
C TYR A 24 1.37 -28.97 -7.29
N ALA A 25 0.90 -28.04 -8.15
CA ALA A 25 1.19 -28.08 -9.59
C ALA A 25 2.68 -27.87 -9.91
N ALA A 26 3.38 -27.01 -9.16
CA ALA A 26 4.81 -26.75 -9.38
C ALA A 26 5.73 -27.93 -8.97
N PHE A 27 5.26 -28.83 -8.09
CA PHE A 27 6.04 -29.98 -7.60
C PHE A 27 5.73 -31.32 -8.29
N SER A 28 4.75 -31.41 -9.20
CA SER A 28 4.43 -32.67 -9.90
C SER A 28 5.41 -32.93 -11.06
N VAL A 29 6.48 -33.68 -10.77
CA VAL A 29 7.55 -34.04 -11.72
C VAL A 29 7.30 -35.38 -12.44
N SER A 30 6.33 -36.20 -11.98
CA SER A 30 6.10 -37.57 -12.46
C SER A 30 4.95 -37.68 -13.47
N ASP A 31 5.13 -38.48 -14.53
CA ASP A 31 4.11 -38.71 -15.57
C ASP A 31 2.86 -39.45 -15.04
N LYS A 32 2.96 -40.12 -13.89
CA LYS A 32 1.84 -40.82 -13.22
C LYS A 32 1.45 -40.15 -11.91
N SER A 33 0.15 -40.17 -11.60
CA SER A 33 -0.36 -39.70 -10.31
C SER A 33 0.16 -40.58 -9.19
N MET A 34 0.80 -39.99 -8.19
CA MET A 34 1.33 -40.71 -7.03
C MET A 34 0.73 -40.14 -5.75
N SER A 35 0.35 -41.02 -4.82
CA SER A 35 -0.06 -40.64 -3.48
C SER A 35 1.11 -40.90 -2.55
N VAL A 36 1.75 -39.85 -2.06
CA VAL A 36 2.81 -39.95 -1.05
C VAL A 36 2.26 -39.34 0.23
N ASP A 37 2.18 -40.16 1.28
CA ASP A 37 1.81 -39.73 2.64
C ASP A 37 0.42 -39.04 2.72
N GLY A 38 -0.59 -39.65 2.09
CA GLY A 38 -1.97 -39.16 2.08
C GLY A 38 -2.22 -37.92 1.21
N LYS A 39 -1.21 -37.43 0.48
CA LYS A 39 -1.32 -36.29 -0.45
C LYS A 39 -1.30 -36.77 -1.90
N PHE A 40 -2.35 -36.44 -2.64
CA PHE A 40 -2.50 -36.75 -4.06
C PHE A 40 -1.65 -35.80 -4.92
N ILE A 41 -0.68 -36.34 -5.64
CA ILE A 41 0.16 -35.59 -6.59
C ILE A 41 -0.41 -35.85 -8.00
N PRO A 42 -0.89 -34.82 -8.72
CA PRO A 42 -1.50 -34.98 -10.04
C PRO A 42 -0.47 -35.38 -11.12
N SER A 43 -0.94 -36.13 -12.12
CA SER A 43 -0.17 -36.47 -13.34
C SER A 43 0.07 -35.22 -14.21
N LYS A 44 1.11 -35.24 -15.05
CA LYS A 44 1.52 -34.15 -15.95
C LYS A 44 0.40 -33.64 -16.87
N GLU A 45 -0.48 -34.52 -17.37
CA GLU A 45 -1.62 -34.12 -18.21
C GLU A 45 -2.75 -33.49 -17.39
N MET A 46 -3.06 -34.06 -16.22
CA MET A 46 -4.03 -33.49 -15.28
C MET A 46 -3.56 -32.13 -14.75
N ARG A 47 -2.25 -31.96 -14.55
CA ARG A 47 -1.60 -30.69 -14.20
C ARG A 47 -1.86 -29.64 -15.27
N GLN A 48 -1.63 -29.97 -16.54
CA GLN A 48 -1.87 -29.04 -17.65
C GLN A 48 -3.35 -28.63 -17.70
N GLN A 49 -4.29 -29.56 -17.56
CA GLN A 49 -5.72 -29.24 -17.55
C GLN A 49 -6.15 -28.40 -16.34
N GLN A 50 -5.65 -28.69 -15.14
CA GLN A 50 -5.94 -27.90 -13.94
C GLN A 50 -5.33 -26.50 -14.02
N MET A 51 -4.09 -26.37 -14.50
CA MET A 51 -3.47 -25.07 -14.75
C MET A 51 -4.25 -24.29 -15.80
N GLN A 52 -4.68 -24.92 -16.91
CA GLN A 52 -5.52 -24.30 -17.93
C GLN A 52 -6.80 -23.71 -17.33
N GLN A 53 -7.53 -24.48 -16.51
CA GLN A 53 -8.74 -24.00 -15.83
C GLN A 53 -8.46 -22.84 -14.87
N VAL A 54 -7.34 -22.89 -14.15
CA VAL A 54 -6.94 -21.82 -13.25
C VAL A 54 -6.61 -20.54 -14.04
N TYR A 55 -5.88 -20.64 -15.15
CA TYR A 55 -5.59 -19.51 -16.03
C TYR A 55 -6.86 -18.89 -16.61
N GLU A 56 -7.79 -19.71 -17.11
CA GLU A 56 -9.07 -19.20 -17.64
C GLU A 56 -9.91 -18.50 -16.57
N ASN A 57 -9.99 -19.06 -15.38
CA ASN A 57 -10.72 -18.48 -14.26
C ASN A 57 -10.06 -17.19 -13.76
N PHE A 58 -8.73 -17.15 -13.77
CA PHE A 58 -7.95 -15.97 -13.42
C PHE A 58 -8.17 -14.85 -14.45
N MET A 59 -8.07 -15.17 -15.74
CA MET A 59 -8.30 -14.25 -16.86
C MET A 59 -9.72 -13.68 -16.88
N LYS A 60 -10.75 -14.51 -16.65
CA LYS A 60 -12.13 -14.04 -16.53
C LYS A 60 -12.32 -13.06 -15.36
N ARG A 61 -11.60 -13.27 -14.25
CA ARG A 61 -11.68 -12.39 -13.07
C ARG A 61 -10.92 -11.07 -13.24
N LEU A 62 -9.77 -11.09 -13.92
CA LEU A 62 -9.00 -9.89 -14.25
C LEU A 62 -9.87 -8.86 -14.99
N TYR A 63 -10.57 -9.31 -16.04
CA TYR A 63 -11.39 -8.43 -16.88
C TYR A 63 -12.58 -7.81 -16.13
N CYS A 64 -13.27 -8.58 -15.27
CA CYS A 64 -14.44 -8.10 -14.54
C CYS A 64 -14.11 -7.14 -13.39
N ASN A 65 -12.92 -7.22 -12.80
CA ASN A 65 -12.57 -6.43 -11.61
C ASN A 65 -11.76 -5.17 -11.92
N ARG A 66 -11.85 -4.66 -13.15
CA ARG A 66 -11.07 -3.52 -13.66
C ARG A 66 -11.16 -2.26 -12.79
N SER A 67 -12.29 -2.05 -12.09
CA SER A 67 -12.53 -0.90 -11.23
C SER A 67 -11.81 -0.94 -9.88
N TRP A 68 -11.32 -2.11 -9.44
CA TRP A 68 -10.71 -2.28 -8.13
C TRP A 68 -9.50 -1.35 -7.92
N SER A 69 -8.62 -1.22 -8.92
CA SER A 69 -7.45 -0.35 -8.80
C SER A 69 -7.83 1.13 -8.71
N MET A 70 -8.90 1.56 -9.39
CA MET A 70 -9.35 2.96 -9.29
C MET A 70 -9.85 3.26 -7.89
N TRP A 71 -10.61 2.35 -7.28
CA TRP A 71 -11.05 2.48 -5.89
C TRP A 71 -9.88 2.49 -4.91
N LEU A 72 -8.87 1.62 -5.11
CA LEU A 72 -7.67 1.60 -4.30
C LEU A 72 -6.92 2.94 -4.36
N THR A 73 -6.65 3.45 -5.56
CA THR A 73 -5.99 4.74 -5.76
C THR A 73 -6.82 5.89 -5.16
N PHE A 74 -8.14 5.86 -5.32
CA PHE A 74 -9.03 6.85 -4.72
C PHE A 74 -8.96 6.84 -3.19
N CYS A 75 -8.96 5.67 -2.55
CA CYS A 75 -8.80 5.56 -1.09
C CYS A 75 -7.45 6.09 -0.60
N GLU A 76 -6.37 5.85 -1.34
CA GLU A 76 -5.04 6.39 -0.99
C GLU A 76 -5.03 7.93 -1.09
N VAL A 77 -5.62 8.52 -2.14
CA VAL A 77 -5.77 9.97 -2.27
C VAL A 77 -6.65 10.54 -1.15
N LEU A 78 -7.73 9.84 -0.79
CA LEU A 78 -8.62 10.24 0.29
C LEU A 78 -7.91 10.19 1.65
N ASN A 79 -7.02 9.22 1.88
CA ASN A 79 -6.19 9.15 3.08
C ASN A 79 -5.23 10.35 3.17
N LEU A 80 -4.60 10.74 2.06
CA LEU A 80 -3.76 11.93 2.02
C LEU A 80 -4.57 13.20 2.30
N ALA A 81 -5.75 13.32 1.66
CA ALA A 81 -6.67 14.43 1.90
C ALA A 81 -7.15 14.48 3.36
N ASN A 82 -7.44 13.33 3.97
CA ASN A 82 -7.85 13.23 5.37
C ASN A 82 -6.77 13.75 6.32
N ILE A 83 -5.50 13.39 6.10
CA ILE A 83 -4.40 13.91 6.93
C ILE A 83 -4.26 15.44 6.75
N ILE A 84 -4.34 15.94 5.52
CA ILE A 84 -4.30 17.39 5.25
C ILE A 84 -5.46 18.11 5.97
N LEU A 85 -6.68 17.56 5.90
CA LEU A 85 -7.84 18.12 6.57
C LEU A 85 -7.69 18.08 8.09
N GLN A 86 -7.17 16.99 8.66
CA GLN A 86 -6.90 16.90 10.11
C GLN A 86 -5.89 17.95 10.56
N ILE A 87 -4.80 18.13 9.81
CA ILE A 87 -3.81 19.19 10.07
C ILE A 87 -4.46 20.58 9.98
N TYR A 88 -5.28 20.83 8.95
CA TYR A 88 -5.96 22.10 8.75
C TYR A 88 -6.93 22.41 9.90
N PHE A 89 -7.82 21.48 10.27
CA PHE A 89 -8.77 21.66 11.36
C PHE A 89 -8.07 21.83 12.71
N THR A 90 -7.02 21.06 12.96
CA THR A 90 -6.20 21.18 14.18
C THR A 90 -5.52 22.56 14.22
N ASN A 91 -4.96 23.01 13.11
CA ASN A 91 -4.35 24.34 13.02
C ASN A 91 -5.35 25.47 13.24
N GLN A 92 -6.56 25.37 12.68
CA GLN A 92 -7.63 26.33 12.95
C GLN A 92 -8.05 26.31 14.42
N PHE A 93 -8.22 25.13 15.01
CA PHE A 93 -8.56 24.97 16.43
C PHE A 93 -7.53 25.62 17.37
N LEU A 94 -6.25 25.56 17.02
CA LEU A 94 -5.13 26.14 17.78
C LEU A 94 -4.78 27.59 17.38
N GLY A 95 -5.66 28.30 16.67
CA GLY A 95 -5.43 29.70 16.28
C GLY A 95 -4.20 29.90 15.39
N GLY A 96 -3.86 28.92 14.56
CA GLY A 96 -2.73 28.96 13.63
C GLY A 96 -1.37 28.66 14.26
N GLN A 97 -1.31 28.22 15.52
CA GLN A 97 -0.06 27.90 16.21
C GLN A 97 0.45 26.48 15.91
N PHE A 98 -0.43 25.56 15.48
CA PHE A 98 -0.05 24.17 15.21
C PHE A 98 1.01 24.03 14.12
N LEU A 99 0.88 24.74 12.99
CA LEU A 99 1.89 24.72 11.93
C LEU A 99 3.18 25.46 12.31
N LYS A 100 3.08 26.47 13.19
CA LYS A 100 4.23 27.22 13.67
C LYS A 100 5.17 26.37 14.52
N ILE A 101 4.66 25.34 15.21
CA ILE A 101 5.49 24.36 15.93
C ILE A 101 6.59 23.80 15.03
N GLY A 102 6.23 23.37 13.82
CA GLY A 102 7.18 22.81 12.85
C GLY A 102 8.22 23.81 12.36
N HIS A 103 7.77 25.02 12.04
CA HIS A 103 8.65 26.10 11.63
C HIS A 103 9.67 26.39 12.74
N GLU A 104 9.21 26.57 13.97
CA GLU A 104 10.07 26.87 15.11
C GLU A 104 11.08 25.75 15.39
N ILE A 105 10.68 24.47 15.31
CA ILE A 105 11.60 23.33 15.46
C ILE A 105 12.64 23.30 14.34
N PHE A 106 12.25 23.60 13.10
CA PHE A 106 13.18 23.57 11.96
C PHE A 106 14.22 24.70 12.03
N TYR A 107 13.82 25.90 12.49
CA TYR A 107 14.70 27.07 12.55
C TYR A 107 15.51 27.19 13.86
N LYS A 108 14.90 26.86 15.01
CA LYS A 108 15.55 26.99 16.34
C LYS A 108 16.11 25.67 16.87
N GLY A 109 15.85 24.56 16.20
CA GLY A 109 16.26 23.23 16.66
C GLY A 109 15.41 22.71 17.83
N LEU A 110 15.83 21.58 18.40
CA LEU A 110 15.19 20.93 19.56
C LEU A 110 15.52 21.63 20.89
N GLU A 111 15.57 22.97 20.89
CA GLU A 111 15.81 23.70 22.12
C GLU A 111 14.56 23.63 23.01
N PRO A 112 14.68 23.25 24.30
CA PRO A 112 13.53 23.00 25.18
C PRO A 112 12.73 24.26 25.56
N SER A 113 13.06 25.43 25.02
CA SER A 113 12.49 26.74 25.34
C SER A 113 11.40 27.22 24.37
N VAL A 114 11.00 26.40 23.38
CA VAL A 114 10.04 26.83 22.36
C VAL A 114 8.60 26.60 22.83
N ASP A 115 8.13 27.50 23.70
CA ASP A 115 6.76 27.57 24.22
C ASP A 115 5.76 28.16 23.18
N VAL A 116 5.71 27.63 21.96
CA VAL A 116 4.81 28.14 20.88
C VAL A 116 3.34 28.05 21.30
N LEU A 117 2.99 27.00 22.06
CA LEU A 117 1.63 26.71 22.45
C LEU A 117 1.19 27.42 23.74
N ASP A 118 2.10 28.10 24.45
CA ASP A 118 1.78 28.78 25.71
C ASP A 118 0.83 29.98 25.52
N VAL A 119 0.83 30.56 24.32
CA VAL A 119 -0.13 31.60 23.93
C VAL A 119 -1.56 31.04 23.84
N VAL A 120 -1.71 29.77 23.46
CA VAL A 120 -3.02 29.11 23.30
C VAL A 120 -3.43 28.39 24.58
N PHE A 121 -2.47 27.79 25.27
CA PHE A 121 -2.67 27.00 26.48
C PHE A 121 -1.84 27.57 27.64
N PRO A 122 -2.30 28.66 28.28
CA PRO A 122 -1.61 29.22 29.43
C PRO A 122 -1.55 28.20 30.56
N LYS A 123 -0.33 27.93 31.06
CA LYS A 123 -0.07 26.98 32.14
C LYS A 123 -0.38 27.57 33.53
N VAL A 124 -0.38 28.91 33.64
CA VAL A 124 -0.66 29.66 34.87
C VAL A 124 -1.65 30.79 34.58
N ALA A 125 -2.63 30.97 35.46
CA ALA A 125 -3.65 32.02 35.38
C ALA A 125 -3.73 32.82 36.69
N LYS A 126 -4.06 34.11 36.59
CA LYS A 126 -4.34 34.96 37.75
C LYS A 126 -5.80 34.78 38.16
N CYS A 127 -6.03 34.31 39.38
CA CYS A 127 -7.35 34.17 39.99
C CYS A 127 -7.56 35.31 41.00
N THR A 128 -8.59 36.13 40.79
CA THR A 128 -8.97 37.23 41.70
C THR A 128 -10.08 36.76 42.64
N PHE A 129 -9.78 36.66 43.93
CA PHE A 129 -10.76 36.31 44.96
C PHE A 129 -11.26 37.56 45.66
N HIS A 130 -12.58 37.79 45.64
CA HIS A 130 -13.20 38.87 46.38
C HIS A 130 -13.69 38.36 47.73
N LYS A 131 -13.20 38.96 48.82
CA LYS A 131 -13.62 38.66 50.20
C LYS A 131 -14.13 39.93 50.88
N TYR A 132 -15.07 39.78 51.80
CA TYR A 132 -15.56 40.90 52.63
C TYR A 132 -14.68 41.04 53.87
N GLY A 133 -14.10 42.22 54.07
CA GLY A 133 -13.33 42.55 55.26
C GLY A 133 -14.22 42.79 56.49
N PRO A 134 -13.63 42.88 57.69
CA PRO A 134 -14.36 43.10 58.93
C PRO A 134 -15.15 44.42 58.98
N SER A 135 -14.83 45.37 58.08
CA SER A 135 -15.56 46.64 57.92
C SER A 135 -16.65 46.59 56.83
N GLY A 136 -16.92 45.43 56.21
CA GLY A 136 -17.86 45.29 55.10
C GLY A 136 -17.32 45.75 53.73
N SER A 137 -16.07 46.19 53.65
CA SER A 137 -15.41 46.56 52.38
C SER A 137 -14.97 45.32 51.60
N ILE A 138 -15.05 45.39 50.26
CA ILE A 138 -14.56 44.33 49.37
C ILE A 138 -13.04 44.41 49.30
N GLN A 139 -12.37 43.34 49.70
CA GLN A 139 -10.93 43.13 49.57
C GLN A 139 -10.66 42.11 48.46
N SER A 140 -9.88 42.50 47.45
CA SER A 140 -9.46 41.63 46.36
C SER A 140 -8.11 40.98 46.68
N HIS A 141 -8.05 39.66 46.65
CA HIS A 141 -6.84 38.87 46.80
C HIS A 141 -6.50 38.16 45.48
N ASP A 142 -5.29 38.41 45.00
CA ASP A 142 -4.77 37.77 43.79
C ASP A 142 -4.01 36.49 44.15
N ALA A 143 -4.34 35.40 43.47
CA ALA A 143 -3.60 34.14 43.55
C ALA A 143 -3.20 33.67 42.15
N MET A 144 -2.11 32.93 42.07
CA MET A 144 -1.70 32.23 40.85
C MET A 144 -2.25 30.80 40.88
N CYS A 145 -2.95 30.42 39.82
CA CYS A 145 -3.57 29.12 39.62
C CYS A 145 -2.85 28.36 38.50
N ILE A 146 -2.57 27.08 38.68
CA ILE A 146 -2.00 26.22 37.62
C ILE A 146 -3.13 25.57 36.84
N MET A 147 -3.09 25.65 35.51
CA MET A 147 -4.07 25.01 34.63
C MET A 147 -3.53 23.66 34.13
N ALA A 148 -3.70 22.61 34.94
CA ALA A 148 -3.18 21.27 34.65
C ALA A 148 -3.64 20.70 33.29
N LEU A 149 -4.88 21.00 32.87
CA LEU A 149 -5.40 20.55 31.58
C LEU A 149 -4.61 21.12 30.39
N ASN A 150 -4.16 22.38 30.49
CA ASN A 150 -3.40 23.04 29.43
C ASN A 150 -1.98 22.46 29.30
N ILE A 151 -1.38 22.04 30.42
CA ILE A 151 -0.10 21.33 30.41
C ILE A 151 -0.23 19.99 29.67
N ILE A 152 -1.33 19.26 29.89
CA ILE A 152 -1.57 17.98 29.20
C ILE A 152 -1.80 18.22 27.69
N ASN A 153 -2.62 19.20 27.35
CA ASN A 153 -2.91 19.55 25.96
C ASN A 153 -1.64 19.95 25.20
N ASP A 154 -0.77 20.75 25.82
CA ASP A 154 0.54 21.11 25.25
C ASP A 154 1.35 19.88 24.81
N LYS A 155 1.41 18.84 25.67
CA LYS A 155 2.15 17.61 25.34
C LYS A 155 1.47 16.75 24.28
N ILE A 156 0.14 16.62 24.34
CA ILE A 156 -0.62 15.85 23.35
C ILE A 156 -0.50 16.48 21.96
N TYR A 157 -0.69 17.80 21.82
CA TYR A 157 -0.61 18.47 20.52
C TYR A 157 0.80 18.51 19.95
N THR A 158 1.81 18.63 20.81
CA THR A 158 3.21 18.47 20.39
C THR A 158 3.47 17.06 19.84
N PHE A 159 3.02 16.02 20.53
CA PHE A 159 3.14 14.64 20.03
C PHE A 159 2.36 14.41 18.72
N LEU A 160 1.12 14.90 18.64
CA LEU A 160 0.29 14.80 17.45
C LEU A 160 0.91 15.48 16.23
N TRP A 161 1.66 16.57 16.43
CA TRP A 161 2.37 17.25 15.34
C TRP A 161 3.39 16.33 14.67
N PHE A 162 4.25 15.67 15.44
CA PHE A 162 5.22 14.70 14.91
C PHE A 162 4.53 13.48 14.30
N TRP A 163 3.44 13.02 14.92
CA TRP A 163 2.65 11.90 14.40
C TRP A 163 2.03 12.22 13.04
N PHE A 164 1.40 13.39 12.88
CA PHE A 164 0.84 13.83 11.61
C PHE A 164 1.92 14.07 10.55
N LEU A 165 3.09 14.58 10.92
CA LEU A 165 4.22 14.70 9.99
C LEU A 165 4.65 13.32 9.46
N PHE A 166 4.81 12.33 10.35
CA PHE A 166 5.14 10.95 9.96
C PHE A 166 4.08 10.36 9.02
N LEU A 167 2.79 10.47 9.38
CA LEU A 167 1.69 9.98 8.56
C LEU A 167 1.62 10.68 7.19
N LEU A 168 1.88 11.99 7.16
CA LEU A 168 1.91 12.78 5.92
C LEU A 168 3.02 12.28 5.00
N ILE A 169 4.26 12.11 5.51
CA ILE A 169 5.39 11.60 4.73
C ILE A 169 5.09 10.19 4.21
N ALA A 170 4.60 9.30 5.08
CA ALA A 170 4.28 7.92 4.69
C ALA A 170 3.19 7.87 3.60
N SER A 171 2.17 8.72 3.71
CA SER A 171 1.08 8.79 2.73
C SER A 171 1.55 9.38 1.41
N ILE A 172 2.37 10.44 1.43
CA ILE A 172 2.97 11.03 0.23
C ILE A 172 3.85 10.00 -0.49
N LEU A 173 4.72 9.28 0.23
CA LEU A 173 5.56 8.24 -0.36
C LEU A 173 4.73 7.11 -0.98
N GLY A 174 3.66 6.67 -0.30
CA GLY A 174 2.74 5.67 -0.83
C GLY A 174 2.05 6.12 -2.12
N THR A 175 1.45 7.30 -2.11
CA THR A 175 0.76 7.86 -3.29
C THR A 175 1.73 8.19 -4.42
N ALA A 176 2.94 8.68 -4.12
CA ALA A 176 3.97 8.95 -5.12
C ALA A 176 4.44 7.65 -5.79
N TRP A 177 4.69 6.59 -5.01
CA TRP A 177 5.03 5.27 -5.56
C TRP A 177 3.94 4.77 -6.50
N ARG A 178 2.66 4.94 -6.16
CA ARG A 178 1.55 4.61 -7.08
C ARG A 178 1.58 5.41 -8.36
N LEU A 179 1.70 6.73 -8.25
CA LEU A 179 1.72 7.60 -9.42
C LEU A 179 2.88 7.22 -10.35
N VAL A 180 4.05 6.92 -9.78
CA VAL A 180 5.21 6.41 -10.53
C VAL A 180 4.86 5.10 -11.23
N THR A 181 4.28 4.11 -10.54
CA THR A 181 3.89 2.85 -11.20
C THR A 181 2.83 3.04 -12.29
N TYR A 182 1.88 3.95 -12.11
CA TYR A 182 0.85 4.26 -13.10
C TYR A 182 1.43 4.89 -14.36
N CYS A 183 2.31 5.89 -14.19
CA CYS A 183 2.97 6.58 -15.29
C CYS A 183 4.00 5.70 -16.00
N LEU A 184 4.80 4.93 -15.25
CA LEU A 184 5.84 4.06 -15.81
C LEU A 184 5.27 2.80 -16.46
N HIS A 185 4.16 2.25 -15.96
CA HIS A 185 3.47 1.14 -16.63
C HIS A 185 3.12 1.50 -18.09
N ALA A 186 2.59 2.71 -18.31
CA ALA A 186 2.20 3.18 -19.64
C ALA A 186 3.39 3.54 -20.53
N ARG A 187 4.58 3.82 -19.96
CA ARG A 187 5.71 4.43 -20.67
C ARG A 187 6.93 3.52 -20.83
N SER A 188 7.22 2.62 -19.88
CA SER A 188 8.51 1.91 -19.82
C SER A 188 8.35 0.40 -19.67
N HIS A 189 8.74 -0.33 -20.72
CA HIS A 189 8.81 -1.79 -20.71
C HIS A 189 9.93 -2.31 -19.79
N GLN A 190 11.06 -1.58 -19.69
CA GLN A 190 12.19 -1.95 -18.84
C GLN A 190 11.85 -1.88 -17.34
N PHE A 191 10.96 -0.95 -16.96
CA PHE A 191 10.47 -0.88 -15.58
C PHE A 191 9.67 -2.13 -15.21
N ASN A 192 8.79 -2.58 -16.09
CA ASN A 192 7.97 -3.78 -15.86
C ASN A 192 8.85 -5.04 -15.75
N GLU A 193 9.87 -5.16 -16.61
CA GLU A 193 10.84 -6.26 -16.54
C GLU A 193 11.59 -6.26 -15.19
N THR A 194 12.06 -5.09 -14.74
CA THR A 194 12.80 -4.96 -13.46
C THR A 194 11.92 -5.34 -12.26
N VAL A 195 10.67 -4.88 -12.25
CA VAL A 195 9.71 -5.13 -11.16
C VAL A 195 9.40 -6.62 -11.01
N PHE A 196 9.14 -7.32 -12.12
CA PHE A 196 8.87 -8.76 -12.08
C PHE A 196 10.14 -9.60 -11.91
N SER A 197 11.29 -9.16 -12.47
CA SER A 197 12.57 -9.83 -12.26
C SER A 197 13.00 -9.83 -10.80
N MET A 198 12.66 -8.80 -10.01
CA MET A 198 12.93 -8.79 -8.57
C MET A 198 12.06 -9.79 -7.80
N SER A 199 10.93 -10.22 -8.37
CA SER A 199 10.01 -11.19 -7.73
C SER A 199 10.25 -12.63 -8.18
N CYS A 200 11.01 -12.86 -9.27
CA CYS A 200 11.31 -14.18 -9.83
C CYS A 200 12.81 -14.49 -9.80
N PRO A 201 13.27 -15.51 -9.05
CA PRO A 201 14.63 -16.01 -9.20
C PRO A 201 14.79 -16.74 -10.55
N GLY A 202 15.64 -16.21 -11.44
CA GLY A 202 16.02 -16.82 -12.73
C GLY A 202 15.84 -15.90 -13.95
N ARG A 203 16.36 -16.32 -15.12
CA ARG A 203 16.16 -15.60 -16.38
C ARG A 203 14.76 -15.89 -16.93
N LEU A 204 13.83 -14.96 -16.74
CA LEU A 204 12.55 -14.95 -17.43
C LEU A 204 12.74 -14.33 -18.81
N ASN A 205 12.09 -14.85 -19.85
CA ASN A 205 12.19 -14.23 -21.17
C ASN A 205 11.53 -12.84 -21.10
N PRO A 206 12.24 -11.77 -21.49
CA PRO A 206 11.69 -10.41 -21.45
C PRO A 206 10.40 -10.30 -22.29
N TRP A 207 10.32 -11.07 -23.37
CA TRP A 207 9.18 -11.11 -24.29
C TRP A 207 7.89 -11.63 -23.65
N ASP A 208 7.96 -12.60 -22.73
CA ASP A 208 6.76 -13.13 -22.05
C ASP A 208 6.18 -12.07 -21.11
N VAL A 209 7.05 -11.37 -20.38
CA VAL A 209 6.67 -10.25 -19.50
C VAL A 209 6.09 -9.09 -20.29
N VAL A 210 6.71 -8.74 -21.42
CA VAL A 210 6.22 -7.68 -22.31
C VAL A 210 4.87 -8.04 -22.92
N THR A 211 4.67 -9.29 -23.34
CA THR A 211 3.41 -9.75 -23.94
C THR A 211 2.27 -9.67 -22.93
N VAL A 212 2.48 -10.17 -21.71
CA VAL A 212 1.48 -10.07 -20.63
C VAL A 212 1.20 -8.59 -20.31
N THR A 213 2.25 -7.79 -20.12
CA THR A 213 2.08 -6.38 -19.71
C THR A 213 1.43 -5.51 -20.79
N LYS A 214 1.62 -5.83 -22.07
CA LYS A 214 0.99 -5.10 -23.18
C LYS A 214 -0.52 -5.37 -23.29
N HIS A 215 -0.94 -6.59 -22.98
CA HIS A 215 -2.34 -6.99 -23.05
C HIS A 215 -3.10 -6.78 -21.73
N CYS A 216 -2.40 -6.61 -20.62
CA CYS A 216 -2.97 -6.33 -19.30
C CYS A 216 -3.20 -4.82 -19.10
N SER A 217 -4.33 -4.47 -18.48
CA SER A 217 -4.57 -3.11 -17.98
C SER A 217 -3.75 -2.84 -16.71
N TYR A 218 -3.60 -1.57 -16.29
CA TYR A 218 -2.87 -1.23 -15.05
C TYR A 218 -3.39 -2.00 -13.83
N THR A 219 -4.71 -2.21 -13.73
CA THR A 219 -5.33 -3.00 -12.66
C THR A 219 -4.82 -4.43 -12.65
N ASP A 220 -4.71 -5.05 -13.82
CA ASP A 220 -4.26 -6.44 -13.97
C ASP A 220 -2.78 -6.57 -13.65
N TRP A 221 -1.97 -5.61 -14.11
CA TRP A 221 -0.55 -5.51 -13.77
C TRP A 221 -0.34 -5.35 -12.27
N LEU A 222 -1.12 -4.47 -11.63
CA LEU A 222 -1.04 -4.24 -10.20
C LEU A 222 -1.43 -5.49 -9.41
N PHE A 223 -2.46 -6.20 -9.86
CA PHE A 223 -2.85 -7.46 -9.26
C PHE A 223 -1.75 -8.52 -9.39
N LEU A 224 -1.16 -8.68 -10.57
CA LEU A 224 -0.01 -9.58 -10.80
C LEU A 224 1.17 -9.22 -9.91
N TYR A 225 1.46 -7.94 -9.70
CA TYR A 225 2.49 -7.47 -8.77
C TYR A 225 2.20 -7.88 -7.33
N TYR A 226 0.95 -7.78 -6.88
CA TYR A 226 0.58 -8.25 -5.54
C TYR A 226 0.66 -9.76 -5.39
N VAL A 227 0.24 -10.50 -6.42
CA VAL A 227 0.35 -11.96 -6.46
C VAL A 227 1.82 -12.38 -6.42
N SER A 228 2.70 -11.71 -7.16
CA SER A 228 4.14 -12.02 -7.19
C SER A 228 4.82 -11.81 -5.84
N LYS A 229 4.33 -10.87 -5.02
CA LYS A 229 4.85 -10.62 -3.66
C LYS A 229 4.35 -11.60 -2.61
N ASN A 230 3.23 -12.28 -2.87
CA ASN A 230 2.60 -13.22 -1.93
C ASN A 230 2.77 -14.69 -2.33
N MET A 231 3.33 -14.99 -3.50
CA MET A 231 3.57 -16.35 -3.99
C MET A 231 5.07 -16.66 -4.12
N ASP A 232 5.42 -17.95 -4.05
CA ASP A 232 6.78 -18.42 -4.33
C ASP A 232 7.20 -18.04 -5.76
N GLY A 233 8.38 -17.44 -5.91
CA GLY A 233 8.82 -16.87 -7.20
C GLY A 233 8.92 -17.89 -8.34
N ILE A 234 9.16 -19.18 -8.05
CA ILE A 234 9.15 -20.27 -9.04
C ILE A 234 7.73 -20.53 -9.56
N VAL A 235 6.77 -20.55 -8.64
CA VAL A 235 5.35 -20.79 -8.95
C VAL A 235 4.76 -19.62 -9.73
N PHE A 236 5.09 -18.39 -9.33
CA PHE A 236 4.69 -17.19 -10.06
C PHE A 236 5.31 -17.13 -11.46
N ARG A 237 6.52 -17.67 -11.65
CA ARG A 237 7.15 -17.77 -12.97
C ARG A 237 6.37 -18.70 -13.91
N GLU A 238 5.99 -19.89 -13.45
CA GLU A 238 5.15 -20.80 -14.23
C GLU A 238 3.78 -20.20 -14.53
N LEU A 239 3.21 -19.45 -13.57
CA LEU A 239 1.98 -18.70 -13.78
C LEU A 239 2.13 -17.70 -14.93
N LEU A 240 3.19 -16.89 -14.92
CA LEU A 240 3.39 -15.81 -15.89
C LEU A 240 3.65 -16.34 -17.31
N ILE A 241 4.43 -17.41 -17.44
CA ILE A 241 4.67 -18.07 -18.74
C ILE A 241 3.36 -18.65 -19.29
N GLY A 242 2.60 -19.39 -18.49
CA GLY A 242 1.32 -19.96 -18.94
C GLY A 242 0.29 -18.89 -19.31
N LEU A 243 0.30 -17.74 -18.61
CA LEU A 243 -0.55 -16.60 -18.94
C LEU A 243 -0.15 -15.95 -20.28
N ALA A 244 1.16 -15.83 -20.55
CA ALA A 244 1.67 -15.29 -21.81
C ALA A 244 1.24 -16.16 -23.01
N GLU A 245 1.37 -17.49 -22.89
CA GLU A 245 0.96 -18.43 -23.94
C GLU A 245 -0.55 -18.37 -24.24
N GLU A 246 -1.38 -18.30 -23.20
CA GLU A 246 -2.84 -18.24 -23.36
C GLU A 246 -3.30 -16.90 -23.95
N LEU A 247 -2.63 -15.80 -23.59
CA LEU A 247 -2.85 -14.49 -24.19
C LEU A 247 -2.47 -14.47 -25.68
N ASP A 248 -1.35 -15.09 -26.06
CA ASP A 248 -0.92 -15.16 -27.46
C ASP A 248 -1.85 -16.02 -28.31
N LYS A 249 -2.35 -17.14 -27.78
CA LYS A 249 -3.37 -17.98 -28.43
C LYS A 249 -4.66 -17.22 -28.76
N ARG A 250 -5.08 -16.30 -27.87
CA ARG A 250 -6.32 -15.52 -28.03
C ARG A 250 -6.16 -14.32 -28.98
N ASN A 251 -4.94 -13.82 -29.15
CA ASN A 251 -4.64 -12.66 -30.00
C ASN A 251 -3.47 -12.97 -30.97
N PRO A 252 -3.72 -13.72 -32.06
CA PRO A 252 -2.67 -14.17 -33.00
C PRO A 252 -1.97 -13.04 -33.79
N LEU A 253 -2.42 -11.79 -33.67
CA LEU A 253 -1.81 -10.63 -34.32
C LEU A 253 -0.45 -10.25 -33.71
N THR A 254 -0.17 -10.64 -32.46
CA THR A 254 1.10 -10.35 -31.79
C THR A 254 2.25 -11.21 -32.35
N ARG A 255 1.95 -12.45 -32.74
CA ARG A 255 2.91 -13.40 -33.35
C ARG A 255 3.55 -12.86 -34.64
N LYS A 256 2.76 -12.22 -35.51
CA LYS A 256 3.26 -11.64 -36.77
C LYS A 256 4.26 -10.50 -36.57
N TYR A 257 4.17 -9.74 -35.48
CA TYR A 257 5.08 -8.62 -35.23
C TYR A 257 6.41 -9.09 -34.62
N GLY A 258 6.37 -10.07 -33.70
CA GLY A 258 7.56 -10.67 -33.10
C GLY A 258 8.38 -11.55 -34.07
N GLU A 259 7.72 -12.31 -34.95
CA GLU A 259 8.39 -13.05 -36.04
C GLU A 259 9.06 -12.08 -37.03
N ASN A 260 8.43 -10.94 -37.35
CA ASN A 260 9.03 -9.93 -38.23
C ASN A 260 10.23 -9.21 -37.59
N GLU A 261 10.19 -8.84 -36.30
CA GLU A 261 11.34 -8.22 -35.62
C GLU A 261 12.53 -9.17 -35.41
N THR A 262 12.27 -10.47 -35.22
CA THR A 262 13.35 -11.48 -35.14
C THR A 262 13.94 -11.84 -36.49
N MET A 263 13.20 -11.67 -37.60
CA MET A 263 13.76 -11.76 -38.94
C MET A 263 14.57 -10.51 -39.32
N ILE A 264 14.15 -9.30 -38.91
CA ILE A 264 14.87 -8.04 -39.17
C ILE A 264 16.21 -7.97 -38.39
N LYS A 265 16.34 -8.62 -37.24
CA LYS A 265 17.60 -8.68 -36.48
C LYS A 265 18.58 -9.77 -36.95
N LYS A 266 18.21 -10.56 -37.95
CA LYS A 266 19.04 -11.63 -38.53
C LYS A 266 19.60 -11.30 -39.92
N GLU A 267 19.23 -10.16 -40.49
CA GLU A 267 19.91 -9.52 -41.63
C GLU A 267 20.86 -8.44 -41.13
#